data_AF-A0A4Y2ARY4-F1
#
_entry.id   AF-A0A4Y2ARY4-F1
#
_cell.length_a   1.000
_cell.length_b   1.000
_cell.length_c   1.000
_cell.angle_alpha   90.00
_cell.angle_beta   90.00
_cell.angle_gamma   90.00
#
_symmetry.space_group_name_H-M   'P 1'
#
loop_
_entity.id
_entity.type
_entity.pdbx_description
1 polymer ?
#
loop_
_entity_poly.entity_id
_entity_poly.type
_entity_poly.pdbx_seq_one_letter_code
_entity_poly.pdbx_strand_id
1 'polypeptide(L)'
;MADVVHVRDVKHYKPRLPTLVRDFKDLYHFEEINVQWLADRFLGIGAELGVSQATVSLSANAVVDTIIAHANEWIKFPTTNSEITEAKQLWQRKYMFPTAIGVIDCSHIRILKPKLYGDEYINRKGKPTLNVQAICDAKEMFTSVDVSWPGSVHHSRFWKNPQVCLQLRNKGNAMLIGDNGYGIEPCVMSVFENPTSGAELNYNKLFKK
;
A
#
# COMPACT_ATOMS: atom_id res chain seq x y z
N MET A 1 -35.33 3.08 -32.93
CA MET A 1 -34.78 3.94 -31.86
C MET A 1 -34.75 3.08 -30.61
N ALA A 2 -33.59 2.54 -30.26
CA ALA A 2 -33.43 1.67 -29.09
C ALA A 2 -32.85 2.50 -27.95
N ASP A 3 -33.58 2.51 -26.83
CA ASP A 3 -33.25 3.28 -25.65
C ASP A 3 -31.90 2.86 -25.05
N VAL A 4 -31.08 3.87 -24.79
CA VAL A 4 -29.80 3.75 -24.09
C VAL A 4 -30.09 3.35 -22.65
N VAL A 5 -29.87 2.08 -22.31
CA VAL A 5 -29.91 1.61 -20.93
C VAL A 5 -28.82 2.35 -20.16
N HIS A 6 -29.24 3.23 -19.25
CA HIS A 6 -28.37 3.91 -18.31
C HIS A 6 -27.86 2.91 -17.26
N VAL A 7 -26.81 2.16 -17.60
CA VAL A 7 -26.04 1.39 -16.62
C VAL A 7 -24.98 2.31 -16.01
N ARG A 8 -25.38 3.10 -15.02
CA ARG A 8 -24.45 3.73 -14.09
C ARG A 8 -24.78 3.22 -12.70
N ASP A 9 -24.28 2.03 -12.38
CA ASP A 9 -24.19 1.60 -11.00
C ASP A 9 -23.08 2.42 -10.34
N VAL A 10 -23.47 3.41 -9.53
CA VAL A 10 -22.52 4.30 -8.86
C VAL A 10 -21.90 3.52 -7.71
N LYS A 11 -20.60 3.22 -7.82
CA LYS A 11 -19.84 2.75 -6.66
C LYS A 11 -19.87 3.86 -5.61
N HIS A 12 -20.66 3.67 -4.55
CA HIS A 12 -20.56 4.49 -3.35
C HIS A 12 -19.24 4.18 -2.67
N TYR A 13 -18.19 4.91 -3.07
CA TYR A 13 -17.03 5.06 -2.21
C TYR A 13 -17.56 5.54 -0.86
N LYS A 14 -17.15 4.89 0.23
CA LYS A 14 -17.22 5.59 1.52
C LYS A 14 -16.51 6.92 1.28
N PRO A 15 -17.18 8.07 1.46
CA PRO A 15 -16.52 9.35 1.28
C PRO A 15 -15.24 9.33 2.10
N ARG A 16 -14.13 9.84 1.55
CA ARG A 16 -12.95 10.17 2.37
C ARG A 16 -13.52 10.98 3.53
N LEU A 17 -13.47 10.43 4.74
CA LEU A 17 -13.94 11.13 5.92
C LEU A 17 -13.23 12.49 5.93
N PRO A 18 -13.93 13.59 6.25
CA PRO A 18 -13.32 14.90 6.32
C PRO A 18 -12.03 14.80 7.13
N THR A 19 -10.99 15.48 6.65
CA THR A 19 -9.60 15.54 7.15
C THR A 19 -9.44 15.92 8.63
N LEU A 20 -10.52 15.99 9.40
CA LEU A 20 -10.52 16.24 10.84
C LEU A 20 -10.10 15.03 11.67
N VAL A 21 -10.07 13.81 11.13
CA VAL A 21 -9.55 12.63 11.84
C VAL A 21 -8.17 12.28 11.28
N ARG A 22 -7.14 12.55 12.06
CA ARG A 22 -5.72 12.25 11.77
C ARG A 22 -5.40 10.76 11.96
N ASP A 23 -6.24 9.85 11.50
CA ASP A 23 -5.95 8.42 11.59
C ASP A 23 -5.21 7.97 10.34
N PHE A 24 -3.93 7.65 10.52
CA PHE A 24 -3.06 7.16 9.46
C PHE A 24 -3.51 5.79 8.94
N LYS A 25 -4.11 4.92 9.75
CA LYS A 25 -4.53 3.59 9.28
C LYS A 25 -5.76 3.65 8.37
N ASP A 26 -6.69 4.56 8.64
CA ASP A 26 -7.89 4.72 7.83
C ASP A 26 -7.61 5.44 6.49
N LEU A 27 -6.58 6.28 6.42
CA LEU A 27 -6.13 6.96 5.19
C LEU A 27 -5.39 6.03 4.22
N TYR A 28 -4.75 4.97 4.73
CA TYR A 28 -3.90 4.07 3.95
C TYR A 28 -4.44 2.62 3.88
N HIS A 29 -5.64 2.36 4.39
CA HIS A 29 -6.23 1.02 4.32
C HIS A 29 -6.53 0.63 2.87
N PHE A 30 -5.65 -0.19 2.30
CA PHE A 30 -5.93 -0.96 1.10
C PHE A 30 -6.99 -2.02 1.47
N GLU A 31 -8.26 -1.63 1.44
CA GLU A 31 -9.34 -2.57 1.80
C GLU A 31 -9.41 -3.68 0.76
N GLU A 32 -9.23 -4.93 1.18
CA GLU A 32 -9.40 -6.18 0.39
C GLU A 32 -10.71 -6.14 -0.42
N ILE A 33 -11.74 -5.48 0.11
CA ILE A 33 -13.04 -5.29 -0.52
C ILE A 33 -12.96 -4.53 -1.86
N ASN A 34 -12.01 -3.61 -2.03
CA ASN A 34 -11.88 -2.83 -3.27
C ASN A 34 -11.30 -3.68 -4.41
N VAL A 35 -10.34 -4.55 -4.10
CA VAL A 35 -9.78 -5.50 -5.07
C VAL A 35 -10.76 -6.61 -5.37
N GLN A 36 -11.44 -7.13 -4.34
CA GLN A 36 -12.46 -8.16 -4.53
C GLN A 36 -13.62 -7.63 -5.39
N TRP A 37 -14.08 -6.40 -5.14
CA TRP A 37 -15.12 -5.77 -5.95
C TRP A 37 -14.72 -5.60 -7.41
N LEU A 38 -13.46 -5.23 -7.69
CA LEU A 38 -12.95 -5.15 -9.06
C LEU A 38 -12.93 -6.54 -9.71
N ALA A 39 -12.38 -7.55 -9.02
CA ALA A 39 -12.30 -8.92 -9.52
C ALA A 39 -13.70 -9.50 -9.84
N ASP A 40 -14.67 -9.30 -8.96
CA ASP A 40 -16.03 -9.81 -9.12
C ASP A 40 -16.75 -9.11 -10.30
N ARG A 41 -16.55 -7.80 -10.48
CA ARG A 41 -17.14 -7.03 -11.59
C ARG A 41 -16.50 -7.37 -12.94
N PHE A 42 -15.19 -7.54 -13.02
CA PHE A 42 -14.52 -7.92 -14.28
C PHE A 42 -15.03 -9.27 -14.82
N LEU A 43 -15.42 -10.19 -13.94
CA LEU A 43 -16.01 -11.47 -14.34
C LEU A 43 -17.48 -11.36 -14.79
N GLY A 44 -18.24 -10.39 -14.28
CA GLY A 44 -19.67 -10.21 -14.59
C GLY A 44 -19.96 -9.32 -15.82
N ILE A 45 -19.13 -8.30 -16.08
CA ILE A 45 -19.39 -7.27 -17.10
C ILE A 45 -19.44 -7.84 -18.54
N GLY A 46 -18.67 -8.89 -18.84
CA GLY A 46 -18.68 -9.50 -20.17
C GLY A 46 -20.07 -10.00 -20.58
N ALA A 47 -20.76 -10.69 -19.67
CA ALA A 47 -22.11 -11.19 -19.93
C ALA A 47 -23.14 -10.06 -20.11
N GLU A 48 -23.01 -8.98 -19.34
CA GLU A 48 -23.89 -7.80 -19.42
C GLU A 48 -23.67 -6.99 -20.70
N LEU A 49 -22.43 -6.96 -21.22
CA LEU A 49 -22.07 -6.23 -22.45
C LEU A 49 -22.13 -7.08 -23.73
N GLY A 50 -22.48 -8.38 -23.63
CA GLY A 50 -22.45 -9.31 -24.76
C GLY A 50 -21.03 -9.61 -25.27
N VAL A 51 -20.02 -9.42 -24.42
CA VAL A 51 -18.59 -9.60 -24.73
C VAL A 51 -18.10 -10.91 -24.12
N SER A 52 -17.34 -11.69 -24.89
CA SER A 52 -16.77 -12.95 -24.39
C SER A 52 -15.79 -12.70 -23.23
N GLN A 53 -15.75 -13.64 -22.27
CA GLN A 53 -14.79 -13.59 -21.15
C GLN A 53 -13.34 -13.46 -21.66
N ALA A 54 -12.99 -14.12 -22.76
CA ALA A 54 -11.66 -14.03 -23.37
C ALA A 54 -11.32 -12.60 -23.81
N THR A 55 -12.25 -11.89 -24.45
CA THR A 55 -12.06 -10.50 -24.85
C THR A 55 -11.87 -9.59 -23.63
N VAL A 56 -12.69 -9.76 -22.58
CA VAL A 56 -12.54 -9.01 -21.33
C VAL A 56 -11.16 -9.24 -20.70
N SER A 57 -10.70 -10.49 -20.65
CA SER A 57 -9.36 -10.82 -20.14
C SER A 57 -8.24 -10.18 -20.96
N LEU A 58 -8.33 -10.21 -22.30
CA LEU A 58 -7.34 -9.58 -23.17
C LEU A 58 -7.29 -8.06 -22.95
N SER A 59 -8.45 -7.41 -22.87
CA SER A 59 -8.53 -5.97 -22.59
C SER A 59 -7.99 -5.62 -21.21
N ALA A 60 -8.34 -6.38 -20.18
CA ALA A 60 -7.83 -6.18 -18.83
C ALA A 60 -6.30 -6.32 -18.78
N ASN A 61 -5.76 -7.37 -19.40
CA ASN A 61 -4.31 -7.58 -19.47
C ASN A 61 -3.62 -6.43 -20.22
N ALA A 62 -4.16 -5.98 -21.36
CA ALA A 62 -3.59 -4.85 -22.10
C ALA A 62 -3.53 -3.56 -21.27
N VAL A 63 -4.56 -3.28 -20.46
CA VAL A 63 -4.58 -2.14 -19.53
C VAL A 63 -3.54 -2.33 -18.42
N VAL A 64 -3.49 -3.51 -17.79
CA VAL A 64 -2.51 -3.82 -16.74
C VAL A 64 -1.08 -3.70 -17.25
N ASP A 65 -0.78 -4.26 -18.43
CA ASP A 65 0.54 -4.19 -19.06
C ASP A 65 0.94 -2.73 -19.33
N THR A 66 -0.01 -1.91 -19.79
CA THR A 66 0.23 -0.48 -20.01
C THR A 66 0.51 0.26 -18.70
N ILE A 67 -0.23 -0.05 -17.62
CA ILE A 67 0.01 0.52 -16.29
C ILE A 67 1.39 0.10 -15.77
N ILE A 68 1.76 -1.17 -15.91
CA ILE A 68 3.06 -1.69 -15.47
C ILE A 68 4.20 -1.01 -16.25
N ALA A 69 4.04 -0.83 -17.56
CA ALA A 69 5.04 -0.19 -18.41
C ALA A 69 5.37 1.25 -17.96
N HIS A 70 4.39 1.98 -17.40
CA HIS A 70 4.56 3.34 -16.92
C HIS A 70 4.70 3.44 -15.39
N ALA A 71 4.62 2.32 -14.65
CA ALA A 71 4.63 2.32 -13.19
C ALA A 71 5.88 3.02 -12.61
N ASN A 72 7.04 2.83 -13.25
CA ASN A 72 8.30 3.46 -12.85
C ASN A 72 8.34 4.98 -13.06
N GLU A 73 7.40 5.54 -13.83
CA GLU A 73 7.29 6.99 -14.02
C GLU A 73 6.61 7.67 -12.82
N TRP A 74 5.69 6.95 -12.16
CA TRP A 74 4.85 7.44 -11.08
C TRP A 74 5.29 6.96 -9.69
N ILE A 75 5.71 5.71 -9.58
CA ILE A 75 6.14 5.09 -8.32
C ILE A 75 7.64 5.29 -8.17
N LYS A 76 8.02 6.43 -7.59
CA LYS A 76 9.41 6.83 -7.40
C LYS A 76 9.72 7.04 -5.94
N PHE A 77 10.70 6.30 -5.44
CA PHE A 77 11.22 6.51 -4.11
C PHE A 77 12.19 7.70 -4.12
N PRO A 78 12.13 8.63 -3.14
CA PRO A 78 13.06 9.75 -3.09
C PRO A 78 14.48 9.21 -2.85
N THR A 79 15.41 9.52 -3.76
CA THR A 79 16.79 9.01 -3.68
C THR A 79 17.81 10.13 -3.55
N THR A 80 17.53 11.33 -4.03
CA THR A 80 18.44 12.48 -3.92
C THR A 80 18.25 13.21 -2.59
N ASN A 81 19.28 13.93 -2.14
CA ASN A 81 19.19 14.74 -0.91
C ASN A 81 18.08 15.81 -1.02
N SER A 82 17.87 16.35 -2.22
CA SER A 82 16.83 17.35 -2.47
C SER A 82 15.43 16.75 -2.31
N GLU A 83 15.16 15.61 -2.96
CA GLU A 83 13.87 14.91 -2.85
C GLU A 83 13.57 14.47 -1.41
N ILE A 84 14.58 13.94 -0.71
CA ILE A 84 14.42 13.54 0.69
C ILE A 84 14.12 14.75 1.57
N THR A 85 14.80 15.87 1.35
CA THR A 85 14.55 17.12 2.09
C THR A 85 13.14 17.65 1.83
N GLU A 86 12.69 17.63 0.58
CA GLU A 86 11.32 18.03 0.22
C GLU A 86 10.28 17.12 0.88
N ALA A 87 10.48 15.80 0.83
CA ALA A 87 9.60 14.83 1.47
C ALA A 87 9.50 15.09 2.98
N LYS A 88 10.63 15.32 3.67
CA LYS A 88 10.67 15.68 5.09
C LYS A 88 9.93 16.97 5.40
N GLN A 89 10.11 18.00 4.58
CA GLN A 89 9.40 19.28 4.75
C GLN A 89 7.89 19.10 4.59
N LEU A 90 7.45 18.26 3.64
CA LEU A 90 6.04 17.98 3.42
C LEU A 90 5.44 17.22 4.61
N TRP A 91 6.14 16.22 5.12
CA TRP A 91 5.77 15.48 6.32
C TRP A 91 5.71 16.37 7.57
N GLN A 92 6.68 17.26 7.75
CA GLN A 92 6.64 18.25 8.82
C GLN A 92 5.40 19.14 8.73
N ARG A 93 5.07 19.64 7.54
CA ARG A 93 3.93 20.55 7.34
C ARG A 93 2.58 19.86 7.55
N LYS A 94 2.41 18.64 7.01
CA LYS A 94 1.12 17.92 7.05
C LYS A 94 0.88 17.18 8.38
N TYR A 95 1.95 16.64 8.97
CA TYR A 95 1.83 15.70 10.08
C TYR A 95 2.69 16.05 11.31
N MET A 96 3.42 17.17 11.28
CA MET A 96 4.32 17.61 12.37
C MET A 96 5.39 16.56 12.70
N PHE A 97 5.84 15.80 11.70
CA PHE A 97 6.84 14.76 11.85
C PHE A 97 8.05 15.03 10.93
N PRO A 98 9.14 15.62 11.44
CA PRO A 98 10.17 16.26 10.60
C PRO A 98 11.10 15.28 9.89
N THR A 99 11.21 14.04 10.37
CA THR A 99 12.15 13.04 9.85
C THR A 99 11.49 12.00 8.95
N ALA A 100 10.16 11.96 8.90
CA ALA A 100 9.44 11.00 8.08
C ALA A 100 9.50 11.40 6.61
N ILE A 101 9.55 10.38 5.75
CA ILE A 101 9.41 10.55 4.29
C ILE A 101 8.30 9.67 3.71
N GLY A 102 7.81 8.69 4.48
CA GLY A 102 6.72 7.83 4.08
C GLY A 102 6.25 6.90 5.20
N VAL A 103 5.12 6.27 4.96
CA VAL A 103 4.62 5.14 5.74
C VAL A 103 4.89 3.85 4.99
N ILE A 104 5.19 2.79 5.72
CA ILE A 104 5.42 1.45 5.17
C ILE A 104 4.42 0.48 5.80
N ASP A 105 3.76 -0.30 4.97
CA ASP A 105 2.81 -1.32 5.43
C ASP A 105 2.81 -2.51 4.45
N CYS A 106 2.32 -3.66 4.90
CA CYS A 106 2.00 -4.77 4.00
C CYS A 106 0.51 -5.11 4.02
N SER A 107 0.02 -5.53 2.85
CA SER A 107 -1.34 -5.99 2.64
C SER A 107 -1.34 -7.34 1.97
N HIS A 108 -2.19 -8.24 2.47
CA HIS A 108 -2.39 -9.55 1.86
C HIS A 108 -3.40 -9.46 0.72
N ILE A 109 -2.96 -9.76 -0.50
CA ILE A 109 -3.82 -9.82 -1.69
C ILE A 109 -4.16 -11.27 -1.98
N ARG A 110 -5.45 -11.60 -2.07
CA ARG A 110 -5.86 -12.97 -2.38
C ARG A 110 -5.45 -13.38 -3.77
N ILE A 111 -4.98 -14.63 -3.86
CA ILE A 111 -4.66 -15.27 -5.12
C ILE A 111 -5.27 -16.66 -5.18
N LEU A 112 -5.37 -17.22 -6.39
CA LEU A 112 -5.54 -18.65 -6.54
C LEU A 112 -4.30 -19.36 -6.01
N LYS A 113 -4.50 -20.41 -5.20
CA LYS A 113 -3.38 -21.18 -4.65
C LYS A 113 -2.54 -21.74 -5.81
N PRO A 114 -1.24 -21.39 -5.91
CA PRO A 114 -0.37 -21.95 -6.94
C PRO A 114 -0.27 -23.48 -6.84
N LYS A 115 -0.12 -24.15 -7.98
CA LYS A 115 0.04 -25.62 -8.00
C LYS A 115 1.38 -26.06 -7.42
N LEU A 116 2.43 -25.27 -7.66
CA LEU A 116 3.79 -25.50 -7.17
C LEU A 116 4.04 -24.59 -5.96
N TYR A 117 4.53 -25.15 -4.86
CA TYR A 117 4.80 -24.43 -3.60
C TYR A 117 3.60 -23.64 -3.04
N GLY A 118 2.36 -24.04 -3.35
CA GLY A 118 1.17 -23.29 -2.98
C GLY A 118 0.97 -23.09 -1.47
N ASP A 119 1.57 -23.94 -0.64
CA ASP A 119 1.54 -23.80 0.83
C ASP A 119 2.34 -22.59 1.32
N GLU A 120 3.35 -22.13 0.56
CA GLU A 120 4.09 -20.91 0.90
C GLU A 120 3.21 -19.66 0.82
N TYR A 121 2.14 -19.70 0.03
CA TYR A 121 1.23 -18.58 -0.13
C TYR A 121 0.14 -18.53 0.95
N ILE A 122 0.07 -19.53 1.83
CA ILE A 122 -0.94 -19.59 2.88
C ILE A 122 -0.56 -18.64 4.02
N ASN A 123 -1.38 -17.62 4.24
CA ASN A 123 -1.20 -16.69 5.34
C ASN A 123 -1.62 -17.30 6.69
N ARG A 124 -1.39 -16.54 7.77
CA ARG A 124 -1.79 -16.92 9.14
C ARG A 124 -3.29 -17.22 9.32
N LYS A 125 -4.14 -16.79 8.38
CA LYS A 125 -5.59 -17.03 8.37
C LYS A 125 -5.98 -18.23 7.48
N GLY A 126 -5.00 -19.01 7.02
CA GLY A 126 -5.24 -20.18 6.17
C GLY A 126 -5.69 -19.86 4.75
N LYS A 127 -5.42 -18.63 4.24
CA LYS A 127 -5.82 -18.20 2.90
C LYS A 127 -4.60 -18.01 1.98
N PRO A 128 -4.68 -18.45 0.71
CA PRO A 128 -3.63 -18.20 -0.28
C PRO A 128 -3.60 -16.70 -0.65
N THR A 129 -2.47 -16.06 -0.42
CA THR A 129 -2.27 -14.62 -0.64
C THR A 129 -0.85 -14.32 -1.10
N LEU A 130 -0.69 -13.22 -1.84
CA LEU A 130 0.58 -12.49 -1.93
C LEU A 130 0.65 -11.50 -0.78
N ASN A 131 1.83 -11.38 -0.16
CA ASN A 131 2.11 -10.32 0.79
C ASN A 131 2.72 -9.14 0.04
N VAL A 132 1.97 -8.06 -0.14
CA VAL A 132 2.39 -6.88 -0.90
C VAL A 132 2.81 -5.79 0.08
N GLN A 133 4.05 -5.33 0.01
CA GLN A 133 4.47 -4.13 0.73
C GLN A 133 4.33 -2.91 -0.16
N ALA A 134 3.95 -1.81 0.45
CA ALA A 134 4.00 -0.52 -0.19
C ALA A 134 4.55 0.55 0.75
N ILE A 135 5.18 1.55 0.15
CA ILE A 135 5.54 2.80 0.82
C ILE A 135 4.72 3.92 0.21
N CYS A 136 4.05 4.70 1.05
CA CYS A 136 3.29 5.88 0.64
C CYS A 136 3.91 7.15 1.19
N ASP A 137 3.95 8.20 0.38
CA ASP A 137 4.41 9.52 0.82
C ASP A 137 3.29 10.32 1.54
N ALA A 138 3.62 11.56 1.92
CA ALA A 138 2.66 12.46 2.55
C ALA A 138 1.53 12.93 1.61
N LYS A 139 1.67 12.77 0.28
CA LYS A 139 0.62 13.05 -0.72
C LYS A 139 -0.29 11.85 -0.94
N GLU A 140 -0.10 10.77 -0.18
CA GLU A 140 -0.83 9.51 -0.32
C GLU A 140 -0.54 8.79 -1.65
N MET A 141 0.65 9.03 -2.22
CA MET A 141 1.11 8.39 -3.45
C MET A 141 2.07 7.26 -3.13
N PHE A 142 1.95 6.14 -3.86
CA PHE A 142 2.92 5.06 -3.78
C PHE A 142 4.28 5.52 -4.31
N THR A 143 5.31 5.28 -3.51
CA THR A 143 6.71 5.58 -3.84
C THR A 143 7.54 4.31 -3.97
N SER A 144 7.04 3.19 -3.43
CA SER A 144 7.60 1.86 -3.62
C SER A 144 6.49 0.82 -3.45
N VAL A 145 6.52 -0.23 -4.26
CA VAL A 145 5.64 -1.40 -4.14
C VAL A 145 6.46 -2.65 -4.41
N ASP A 146 6.36 -3.65 -3.56
CA ASP A 146 6.99 -4.97 -3.74
C ASP A 146 5.94 -6.08 -3.56
N VAL A 147 5.78 -6.88 -4.61
CA VAL A 147 4.79 -7.97 -4.73
C VAL A 147 5.44 -9.36 -4.72
N SER A 148 6.72 -9.46 -4.38
CA SER A 148 7.52 -10.67 -4.59
C SER A 148 7.33 -11.75 -3.52
N TRP A 149 6.48 -11.52 -2.52
CA TRP A 149 6.48 -12.31 -1.30
C TRP A 149 5.24 -13.21 -1.13
N PRO A 150 5.44 -14.50 -0.81
CA PRO A 150 4.35 -15.39 -0.45
C PRO A 150 3.64 -14.96 0.84
N GLY A 151 2.35 -15.30 0.96
CA GLY A 151 1.51 -14.98 2.11
C GLY A 151 1.97 -15.55 3.46
N SER A 152 2.83 -16.58 3.48
CA SER A 152 3.41 -17.12 4.71
C SER A 152 4.50 -16.23 5.33
N VAL A 153 5.04 -15.29 4.55
CA VAL A 153 6.15 -14.41 4.99
C VAL A 153 5.64 -13.34 5.96
N HIS A 154 6.25 -13.28 7.13
CA HIS A 154 5.92 -12.30 8.16
C HIS A 154 6.44 -10.89 7.82
N HIS A 155 5.68 -9.85 8.18
CA HIS A 155 5.98 -8.42 7.98
C HIS A 155 7.40 -8.05 8.44
N SER A 156 7.83 -8.56 9.59
CA SER A 156 9.18 -8.31 10.15
C SER A 156 10.33 -8.86 9.32
N ARG A 157 10.07 -9.78 8.38
CA ARG A 157 11.09 -10.28 7.44
C ARG A 157 11.20 -9.45 6.17
N PHE A 158 10.19 -8.63 5.89
CA PHE A 158 10.04 -7.91 4.62
C PHE A 158 11.04 -6.76 4.51
N TRP A 159 11.25 -5.99 5.59
CA TRP A 159 12.17 -4.87 5.57
C TRP A 159 13.62 -5.32 5.79
N LYS A 160 14.24 -5.83 4.73
CA LYS A 160 15.68 -6.10 4.66
C LYS A 160 16.29 -5.52 3.38
N ASN A 161 16.01 -4.25 3.09
CA ASN A 161 16.75 -3.52 2.08
C ASN A 161 17.81 -2.62 2.76
N PRO A 162 19.01 -3.17 3.08
CA PRO A 162 20.04 -2.42 3.78
C PRO A 162 20.50 -1.20 2.97
N GLN A 163 20.38 -1.23 1.64
CA GLN A 163 20.76 -0.11 0.79
C GLN A 163 19.80 1.08 0.95
N VAL A 164 18.49 0.83 0.99
CA VAL A 164 17.50 1.90 1.24
C VAL A 164 17.72 2.46 2.65
N CYS A 165 17.87 1.61 3.67
CA CYS A 165 18.15 2.08 5.03
C CYS A 165 19.43 2.88 5.16
N LEU A 166 20.51 2.43 4.50
CA LEU A 166 21.79 3.12 4.49
C LEU A 166 21.66 4.47 3.79
N GLN A 167 20.93 4.55 2.68
CA GLN A 167 20.66 5.80 2.00
C GLN A 167 19.85 6.76 2.88
N LEU A 168 18.76 6.30 3.52
CA LEU A 168 17.95 7.14 4.40
C LEU A 168 18.73 7.65 5.61
N ARG A 169 19.62 6.81 6.16
CA ARG A 169 20.52 7.20 7.25
C ARG A 169 21.53 8.25 6.79
N ASN A 170 22.22 8.01 5.68
CA ASN A 170 23.29 8.87 5.18
C ASN A 170 22.75 10.20 4.61
N LYS A 171 21.54 10.21 4.05
CA LYS A 171 20.94 11.36 3.37
C LYS A 171 20.00 12.15 4.28
N GLY A 172 20.52 12.56 5.45
CA GLY A 172 19.87 13.56 6.29
C GLY A 172 18.95 13.02 7.37
N ASN A 173 19.18 11.81 7.89
CA ASN A 173 18.41 11.23 9.01
C ASN A 173 16.90 11.17 8.70
N ALA A 174 16.57 10.47 7.61
CA ALA A 174 15.20 10.21 7.18
C ALA A 174 14.73 8.83 7.69
N MET A 175 13.42 8.68 7.90
CA MET A 175 12.82 7.43 8.36
C MET A 175 11.46 7.18 7.72
N LEU A 176 11.06 5.92 7.74
CA LEU A 176 9.71 5.46 7.44
C LEU A 176 8.96 5.19 8.74
N ILE A 177 7.64 5.31 8.69
CA ILE A 177 6.75 4.97 9.80
C ILE A 177 6.09 3.64 9.46
N GLY A 178 6.33 2.61 10.27
CA GLY A 178 5.80 1.26 10.07
C GLY A 178 4.76 0.87 11.13
N ASP A 179 3.96 -0.15 10.82
CA ASP A 179 3.08 -0.77 11.81
C ASP A 179 3.87 -1.65 12.80
N ASN A 180 3.18 -2.26 13.79
CA ASN A 180 3.84 -3.10 14.80
C ASN A 180 4.41 -4.41 14.24
N GLY A 181 4.12 -4.73 12.97
CA GLY A 181 4.73 -5.85 12.26
C GLY A 181 6.20 -5.59 11.92
N TYR A 182 6.65 -4.34 11.93
CA TYR A 182 8.04 -3.94 11.71
C TYR A 182 8.79 -3.77 13.03
N GLY A 183 10.01 -4.31 13.07
CA GLY A 183 10.94 -3.98 14.17
C GLY A 183 11.39 -2.52 14.07
N ILE A 184 11.68 -1.91 15.23
CA ILE A 184 12.28 -0.57 15.27
C ILE A 184 13.71 -0.68 14.69
N GLU A 185 13.93 -0.02 13.56
CA GLU A 185 15.20 0.03 12.85
C GLU A 185 15.60 1.49 12.62
N PRO A 186 16.89 1.82 12.39
CA PRO A 186 17.32 3.21 12.21
C PRO A 186 16.66 3.96 11.03
N CYS A 187 16.04 3.23 10.12
CA CYS A 187 15.31 3.71 8.95
C CYS A 187 13.79 3.50 9.03
N VAL A 188 13.28 2.79 10.04
CA VAL A 188 11.85 2.49 10.23
C VAL A 188 11.49 2.62 11.70
N MET A 189 10.59 3.55 12.02
CA MET A 189 10.03 3.69 13.36
C MET A 189 8.66 3.00 13.38
N SER A 190 8.48 2.04 14.27
CA SER A 190 7.20 1.40 14.54
C SER A 190 6.67 1.81 15.92
N VAL A 191 5.42 1.46 16.21
CA VAL A 191 4.76 1.75 17.48
C VAL A 191 5.62 1.26 18.65
N PHE A 192 5.82 2.10 19.67
CA PHE A 192 6.47 1.65 20.90
C PHE A 192 5.50 0.75 21.67
N GLU A 193 5.81 -0.53 21.84
CA GLU A 193 4.93 -1.46 22.57
C GLU A 193 4.76 -1.06 24.04
N ASN A 194 5.84 -0.59 24.68
CA ASN A 194 5.86 -0.14 26.08
C ASN A 194 6.42 1.29 26.16
N PRO A 195 5.63 2.32 25.80
CA PRO A 195 6.10 3.70 25.81
C PRO A 195 6.31 4.18 27.26
N THR A 196 7.54 4.54 27.58
CA THR A 196 7.97 5.02 28.89
C THR A 196 8.13 6.54 28.94
N SER A 197 8.41 7.17 27.80
CA SER A 197 8.60 8.62 27.71
C SER A 197 7.37 9.35 27.15
N GLY A 198 7.24 10.64 27.47
CA GLY A 198 6.20 11.50 26.90
C GLY A 198 6.29 11.60 25.36
N ALA A 199 7.50 11.49 24.80
CA ALA A 199 7.73 11.50 23.36
C ALA A 199 7.21 10.21 22.69
N GLU A 200 7.49 9.04 23.27
CA GLU A 200 6.98 7.74 22.80
C GLU A 200 5.45 7.68 22.90
N LEU A 201 4.89 8.18 24.01
CA LEU A 201 3.44 8.29 24.17
C LEU A 201 2.81 9.20 23.12
N ASN A 202 3.44 10.34 22.82
CA ASN A 202 2.97 11.26 21.78
C ASN A 202 3.12 10.68 20.36
N TYR A 203 4.20 9.95 20.09
CA TYR A 203 4.38 9.24 18.83
C TYR A 203 3.29 8.19 18.63
N ASN A 204 3.02 7.37 19.64
CA ASN A 204 1.99 6.34 19.57
C ASN A 204 0.58 6.93 19.34
N LYS A 205 0.32 8.21 19.66
CA LYS A 205 -0.95 8.88 19.30
C LYS A 205 -1.16 8.96 17.79
N LEU A 206 -0.12 8.91 16.96
CA LEU A 206 -0.24 8.82 15.51
C LEU A 206 -0.91 7.51 15.06
N PHE A 207 -0.97 6.49 15.92
CA PHE A 207 -1.53 5.18 15.61
C PHE A 207 -2.81 4.85 16.39
N LYS A 208 -3.27 5.75 17.27
CA LYS A 208 -4.45 5.55 18.10
C LYS A 208 -5.69 6.12 17.41
N LYS A 209 -6.73 5.30 17.33
CA LYS A 209 -8.09 5.64 16.90
C LYS A 209 -8.76 6.62 17.84
#